data_AF-A0A8T2S1P0-F1
#
_entry.id   AF-A0A8T2S1P0-F1
#
_cell.length_a   1.000
_cell.length_b   1.000
_cell.length_c   1.000
_cell.angle_alpha   90.00
_cell.angle_beta   90.00
_cell.angle_gamma   90.00
#
_symmetry.space_group_name_H-M   'P 1'
#
loop_
_entity.id
_entity.type
_entity.pdbx_description
1 polymer ?
#
loop_
_entity_poly.entity_id
_entity_poly.type
_entity_poly.pdbx_seq_one_letter_code
_entity_poly.pdbx_strand_id
1 'polypeptide(L)'
;MQEASEDQYLSESGEKEDDLLPSSEEDNKDESLSGFEEDSEEESVKEKMLDVPFEELQRARSDGSCSFRPEHGKKAVSKRANKNRPVEISSKKPVSRFREVIQAPKKIVRDPRFENLCGSYEESKFKASYKFLYDEQLPAERKRLQILLQKEKSDAAIAELKKHISWIDKQLRDEQLRRKHSQKLTELKRMEKEAVKKGKRPFYIKKSEIRKQELAEKFKELKGSGKLEAFLAKRHRRNAAKDHRFMPYRRSQTS
;
A
#
# COMPACT_ATOMS: atom_id res chain seq x y z
N MET A 1 -46.70 -22.72 2.02
CA MET A 1 -46.10 -21.40 1.74
C MET A 1 -44.61 -21.52 1.92
N GLN A 2 -43.87 -20.96 0.98
CA GLN A 2 -42.42 -21.05 0.82
C GLN A 2 -41.70 -20.27 1.94
N GLU A 3 -40.67 -20.86 2.55
CA GLU A 3 -39.56 -20.10 3.12
C GLU A 3 -38.25 -20.70 2.60
N ALA A 4 -37.88 -20.23 1.42
CA ALA A 4 -36.57 -20.46 0.83
C ALA A 4 -35.77 -19.17 0.92
N SER A 5 -34.45 -19.34 1.08
CA SER A 5 -33.36 -18.40 0.77
C SER A 5 -33.06 -17.27 1.75
N GLU A 6 -32.26 -17.59 2.77
CA GLU A 6 -31.47 -16.58 3.50
C GLU A 6 -30.11 -17.17 3.91
N ASP A 7 -29.26 -17.50 2.94
CA ASP A 7 -27.87 -17.91 3.20
C ASP A 7 -27.01 -17.72 1.93
N GLN A 8 -26.93 -16.47 1.47
CA GLN A 8 -25.94 -16.05 0.48
C GLN A 8 -24.98 -15.04 1.11
N TYR A 9 -23.72 -15.10 0.63
CA TYR A 9 -22.58 -14.25 1.01
C TYR A 9 -21.74 -14.70 2.21
N LEU A 10 -21.13 -15.89 2.07
CA LEU A 10 -19.82 -16.17 2.66
C LEU A 10 -18.76 -15.89 1.57
N SER A 11 -18.25 -14.65 1.53
CA SER A 11 -17.16 -14.21 0.65
C SER A 11 -15.82 -14.54 1.30
N GLU A 12 -15.24 -15.69 0.94
CA GLU A 12 -13.83 -16.02 1.25
C GLU A 12 -12.92 -15.29 0.26
N SER A 13 -11.98 -14.53 0.82
CA SER A 13 -10.87 -13.83 0.18
C SER A 13 -10.03 -14.76 -0.68
N GLY A 14 -9.79 -14.35 -1.94
CA GLY A 14 -9.00 -15.10 -2.92
C GLY A 14 -7.55 -15.27 -2.48
N GLU A 15 -7.14 -16.53 -2.42
CA GLU A 15 -5.76 -16.96 -2.24
C GLU A 15 -5.06 -16.87 -3.60
N LYS A 16 -4.08 -15.96 -3.71
CA LYS A 16 -3.05 -16.01 -4.75
C LYS A 16 -1.90 -16.84 -4.19
N GLU A 17 -1.64 -17.99 -4.82
CA GLU A 17 -0.39 -18.73 -4.68
C GLU A 17 0.59 -18.08 -5.66
N ASP A 18 1.58 -17.36 -5.14
CA ASP A 18 2.68 -16.80 -5.94
C ASP A 18 3.87 -17.76 -5.82
N ASP A 19 4.18 -18.44 -6.93
CA ASP A 19 5.30 -19.36 -7.10
C ASP A 19 6.63 -18.59 -7.14
N LEU A 20 7.54 -18.96 -6.22
CA LEU A 20 8.92 -18.48 -6.15
C LEU A 20 9.81 -19.28 -7.10
N LEU A 21 10.44 -18.59 -8.07
CA LEU A 21 11.58 -19.08 -8.84
C LEU A 21 12.85 -18.25 -8.51
N PRO A 22 14.02 -18.87 -8.31
CA PRO A 22 15.30 -18.21 -8.03
C PRO A 22 16.17 -18.01 -9.28
N SER A 23 17.28 -17.26 -9.14
CA SER A 23 18.37 -16.98 -10.11
C SER A 23 18.19 -15.66 -10.89
N SER A 24 19.16 -14.76 -11.05
CA SER A 24 20.63 -14.84 -10.97
C SER A 24 21.21 -13.46 -10.64
N GLU A 25 22.25 -13.43 -9.80
CA GLU A 25 23.13 -12.27 -9.60
C GLU A 25 24.00 -12.09 -10.85
N GLU A 26 23.96 -10.92 -11.48
CA GLU A 26 24.92 -10.53 -12.53
C GLU A 26 25.86 -9.45 -11.98
N ASP A 27 27.11 -9.88 -11.74
CA ASP A 27 28.27 -9.02 -11.55
C ASP A 27 28.55 -8.22 -12.83
N ASN A 28 28.33 -6.91 -12.79
CA ASN A 28 28.83 -6.01 -13.83
C ASN A 28 30.22 -5.51 -13.42
N LYS A 29 31.23 -6.07 -14.09
CA LYS A 29 32.64 -5.67 -14.02
C LYS A 29 32.86 -4.44 -14.90
N ASP A 30 33.34 -3.37 -14.29
CA ASP A 30 33.74 -2.11 -14.94
C ASP A 30 34.82 -2.33 -16.02
N GLU A 31 34.63 -1.68 -17.17
CA GLU A 31 35.64 -1.52 -18.23
C GLU A 31 35.83 -0.03 -18.58
N SER A 32 36.98 0.47 -18.15
CA SER A 32 37.88 1.51 -18.66
C SER A 32 37.41 2.66 -19.61
N LEU A 33 37.58 3.89 -19.10
CA LEU A 33 38.59 4.91 -19.51
C LEU A 33 38.50 5.60 -20.90
N SER A 34 38.07 6.87 -20.93
CA SER A 34 38.47 7.86 -21.94
C SER A 34 38.32 9.31 -21.43
N GLY A 35 39.40 10.11 -21.41
CA GLY A 35 39.30 11.56 -21.15
C GLY A 35 40.53 12.21 -20.50
N PHE A 36 41.73 11.97 -21.02
CA PHE A 36 42.95 12.69 -20.63
C PHE A 36 42.92 14.05 -21.36
N GLU A 37 42.66 15.15 -20.65
CA GLU A 37 42.89 16.59 -20.97
C GLU A 37 41.90 17.56 -20.25
N GLU A 38 41.12 17.12 -19.25
CA GLU A 38 40.32 17.99 -18.35
C GLU A 38 40.83 18.05 -16.89
N ASP A 39 41.88 17.29 -16.55
CA ASP A 39 42.23 16.97 -15.15
C ASP A 39 42.73 18.16 -14.32
N SER A 40 43.42 19.13 -14.95
CA SER A 40 44.07 20.22 -14.20
C SER A 40 43.10 21.29 -13.69
N GLU A 41 42.03 21.61 -14.45
CA GLU A 41 40.99 22.51 -13.95
C GLU A 41 40.06 21.79 -12.98
N GLU A 42 39.77 20.51 -13.22
CA GLU A 42 38.94 19.69 -12.33
C GLU A 42 39.58 19.47 -10.96
N GLU A 43 40.89 19.21 -10.88
CA GLU A 43 41.60 19.10 -9.59
C GLU A 43 41.51 20.40 -8.79
N SER A 44 41.70 21.54 -9.45
CA SER A 44 41.60 22.85 -8.79
C SER A 44 40.18 23.17 -8.29
N VAL A 45 39.16 22.61 -8.95
CA VAL A 45 37.75 22.74 -8.55
C VAL A 45 37.44 21.76 -7.42
N LYS A 46 37.92 20.52 -7.50
CA LYS A 46 37.78 19.49 -6.46
C LYS A 46 38.39 19.97 -5.15
N GLU A 47 39.60 20.52 -5.18
CA GLU A 47 40.28 21.06 -3.99
C GLU A 47 39.46 22.18 -3.32
N LYS A 48 38.89 23.10 -4.12
CA LYS A 48 38.03 24.19 -3.62
C LYS A 48 36.65 23.73 -3.15
N MET A 49 36.13 22.61 -3.68
CA MET A 49 34.86 22.04 -3.24
C MET A 49 34.97 21.31 -1.90
N LEU A 50 36.16 20.80 -1.54
CA LEU A 50 36.40 20.13 -0.25
C LEU A 50 36.27 21.09 0.94
N ASP A 51 36.52 22.39 0.73
CA ASP A 51 36.45 23.41 1.77
C ASP A 51 35.01 23.95 2.03
N VAL A 52 34.03 23.57 1.20
CA VAL A 52 32.64 24.06 1.34
C VAL A 52 31.86 23.17 2.32
N PRO A 53 31.27 23.73 3.39
CA PRO A 53 30.49 22.96 4.35
C PRO A 53 29.24 22.34 3.70
N PHE A 54 28.87 21.14 4.15
CA PHE A 54 27.75 20.35 3.60
C PHE A 54 26.41 21.12 3.57
N GLU A 55 26.15 21.95 4.58
CA GLU A 55 24.94 22.76 4.64
C GLU A 55 24.87 23.79 3.51
N GLU A 56 26.01 24.37 3.12
CA GLU A 56 26.10 25.34 2.03
C GLU A 56 25.91 24.66 0.68
N LEU A 57 26.41 23.41 0.51
CA LEU A 57 26.13 22.59 -0.67
C LEU A 57 24.63 22.25 -0.80
N GLN A 58 23.97 21.91 0.32
CA GLN A 58 22.54 21.59 0.31
C GLN A 58 21.68 22.82 -0.03
N ARG A 59 22.06 24.01 0.44
CA ARG A 59 21.43 25.29 0.08
C ARG A 59 21.68 25.68 -1.38
N ALA A 60 22.91 25.54 -1.88
CA ALA A 60 23.24 25.81 -3.27
C ALA A 60 22.42 24.93 -4.24
N ARG A 61 22.15 23.67 -3.85
CA ARG A 61 21.29 22.75 -4.60
C ARG A 61 19.81 23.14 -4.57
N SER A 62 19.30 23.68 -3.46
CA SER A 62 17.89 24.08 -3.34
C SER A 62 17.58 25.43 -4.01
N ASP A 63 18.51 26.37 -3.91
CA ASP A 63 18.28 27.77 -4.28
C ASP A 63 18.94 28.14 -5.62
N GLY A 64 19.77 27.24 -6.16
CA GLY A 64 20.56 27.48 -7.38
C GLY A 64 21.59 28.61 -7.24
N SER A 65 21.79 29.14 -6.04
CA SER A 65 22.78 30.17 -5.73
C SER A 65 24.13 29.50 -5.51
N CYS A 66 24.81 29.15 -6.61
CA CYS A 66 26.22 28.77 -6.53
C CYS A 66 27.07 30.04 -6.38
N SER A 67 27.76 30.17 -5.25
CA SER A 67 28.75 31.24 -4.97
C SER A 67 29.97 31.12 -5.89
N PHE A 68 30.22 29.92 -6.42
CA PHE A 68 31.21 29.67 -7.47
C PHE A 68 30.62 29.98 -8.85
N ARG A 69 30.62 31.26 -9.21
CA ARG A 69 30.68 31.64 -10.63
C ARG A 69 32.14 31.94 -10.93
N PRO A 70 32.83 31.17 -11.79
CA PRO A 70 34.11 31.63 -12.31
C PRO A 70 33.91 33.04 -12.89
N GLU A 71 34.68 34.01 -12.39
CA GLU A 71 34.65 35.38 -12.91
C GLU A 71 35.26 35.39 -14.31
N HIS A 72 34.48 34.95 -15.29
CA HIS A 72 34.82 35.17 -16.69
C HIS A 72 34.71 36.68 -16.91
N GLY A 73 35.86 37.34 -17.12
CA GLY A 73 35.97 38.79 -17.26
C GLY A 73 34.83 39.37 -18.09
N LYS A 74 33.88 40.01 -17.40
CA LYS A 74 32.70 40.62 -18.03
C LYS A 74 33.19 41.75 -18.90
N LYS A 75 33.40 41.49 -20.19
CA LYS A 75 33.70 42.55 -21.17
C LYS A 75 32.56 43.55 -21.11
N ALA A 76 32.87 44.79 -20.76
CA ALA A 76 31.90 45.86 -20.61
C ALA A 76 31.01 45.94 -21.85
N VAL A 77 29.71 45.69 -21.68
CA VAL A 77 28.72 45.88 -22.74
C VAL A 77 28.63 47.39 -22.98
N SER A 78 28.82 47.84 -24.22
CA SER A 78 28.69 49.24 -24.58
C SER A 78 27.30 49.75 -24.18
N LYS A 79 27.27 50.82 -23.38
CA LYS A 79 26.02 51.44 -22.96
C LYS A 79 25.35 52.10 -24.18
N ARG A 80 24.02 52.03 -24.24
CA ARG A 80 23.23 52.74 -25.25
C ARG A 80 23.42 54.24 -25.08
N ALA A 81 23.57 54.97 -26.18
CA ALA A 81 23.62 56.44 -26.14
C ALA A 81 22.28 57.07 -25.73
N ASN A 82 21.14 56.41 -25.98
CA ASN A 82 19.80 56.82 -25.56
C ASN A 82 18.94 55.57 -25.26
N LYS A 83 17.96 55.67 -24.36
CA LYS A 83 17.07 54.57 -23.95
C LYS A 83 16.27 53.97 -25.10
N ASN A 84 15.96 54.78 -26.13
CA ASN A 84 15.16 54.38 -27.28
C ASN A 84 16.01 53.89 -28.48
N ARG A 85 17.33 53.67 -28.29
CA ARG A 85 18.23 53.21 -29.35
C ARG A 85 18.63 51.75 -29.13
N PRO A 86 18.67 50.90 -30.17
CA PRO A 86 19.20 49.54 -30.06
C PRO A 86 20.72 49.54 -29.78
N VAL A 87 21.23 48.47 -29.16
CA VAL A 87 22.67 48.23 -29.00
C VAL A 87 23.16 47.43 -30.21
N GLU A 88 24.19 47.92 -30.89
CA GLU A 88 24.88 47.16 -31.92
C GLU A 88 25.77 46.09 -31.26
N ILE A 89 25.57 44.82 -31.63
CA ILE A 89 26.35 43.68 -31.16
C ILE A 89 27.07 43.08 -32.37
N SER A 90 28.36 42.74 -32.21
CA SER A 90 29.12 42.09 -33.28
C SER A 90 28.53 40.73 -33.64
N SER A 91 28.33 40.48 -34.94
CA SER A 91 27.90 39.18 -35.47
C SER A 91 28.88 38.03 -35.20
N LYS A 92 30.13 38.35 -34.83
CA LYS A 92 31.15 37.37 -34.42
C LYS A 92 30.94 36.83 -33.01
N LYS A 93 30.06 37.43 -32.21
CA LYS A 93 29.74 36.93 -30.86
C LYS A 93 28.67 35.83 -30.98
N PRO A 94 29.00 34.57 -30.69
CA PRO A 94 28.02 33.49 -30.74
C PRO A 94 26.97 33.70 -29.65
N VAL A 95 25.71 33.36 -29.96
CA VAL A 95 24.64 33.35 -28.96
C VAL A 95 24.83 32.11 -28.08
N SER A 96 24.70 32.26 -26.76
CA SER A 96 24.69 31.12 -25.83
C SER A 96 23.57 30.16 -26.22
N ARG A 97 23.90 28.88 -26.40
CA ARG A 97 22.91 27.81 -26.64
C ARG A 97 22.18 27.43 -25.35
N PHE A 98 22.75 27.73 -24.19
CA PHE A 98 22.21 27.36 -22.90
C PHE A 98 21.44 28.54 -22.27
N ARG A 99 20.23 28.25 -21.81
CA ARG A 99 19.43 29.20 -21.03
C ARG A 99 19.83 29.10 -19.56
N GLU A 100 20.21 30.21 -18.94
CA GLU A 100 20.40 30.26 -17.48
C GLU A 100 19.04 30.05 -16.78
N VAL A 101 18.80 28.86 -16.27
CA VAL A 101 17.60 28.54 -15.48
C VAL A 101 17.92 28.79 -14.01
N ILE A 102 17.54 29.97 -13.51
CA ILE A 102 17.60 30.27 -12.07
C ILE A 102 16.52 29.44 -11.38
N GLN A 103 16.91 28.49 -10.53
CA GLN A 103 15.97 27.69 -9.76
C GLN A 103 15.40 28.53 -8.62
N ALA A 104 14.24 29.16 -8.84
CA ALA A 104 13.53 29.80 -7.74
C ALA A 104 12.97 28.72 -6.78
N PRO A 105 13.06 28.92 -5.45
CA PRO A 105 12.54 27.97 -4.49
C PRO A 105 11.04 27.79 -4.70
N LYS A 106 10.63 26.58 -5.08
CA LYS A 106 9.23 26.24 -5.33
C LYS A 106 8.52 26.03 -3.99
N LYS A 107 7.45 26.77 -3.74
CA LYS A 107 6.57 26.54 -2.59
C LYS A 107 5.74 25.27 -2.84
N ILE A 108 6.07 24.18 -2.16
CA ILE A 108 5.28 22.94 -2.20
C ILE A 108 4.18 23.06 -1.12
N VAL A 109 2.91 23.09 -1.54
CA VAL A 109 1.78 22.96 -0.63
C VAL A 109 1.74 21.52 -0.15
N ARG A 110 1.95 21.30 1.15
CA ARG A 110 1.91 19.97 1.73
C ARG A 110 0.55 19.71 2.36
N ASP A 111 -0.04 18.56 2.04
CA ASP A 111 -1.28 18.08 2.65
C ASP A 111 -0.90 17.10 3.77
N PRO A 112 -1.29 17.35 5.03
CA PRO A 112 -0.90 16.52 6.16
C PRO A 112 -1.32 15.06 6.02
N ARG A 113 -2.32 14.74 5.19
CA ARG A 113 -2.73 13.35 4.90
C ARG A 113 -1.75 12.61 4.00
N PHE A 114 -0.99 13.36 3.21
CA PHE A 114 -0.05 12.84 2.22
C PHE A 114 1.39 13.24 2.55
N GLU A 115 1.63 13.80 3.74
CA GLU A 115 2.97 14.12 4.21
C GLU A 115 3.66 12.87 4.76
N ASN A 116 4.89 12.63 4.32
CA ASN A 116 5.73 11.57 4.89
C ASN A 116 6.04 11.78 6.39
N LEU A 117 5.80 12.98 6.92
CA LEU A 117 5.93 13.32 8.33
C LEU A 117 4.70 12.88 9.16
N CYS A 118 3.55 12.61 8.53
CA CYS A 118 2.43 11.98 9.21
C CYS A 118 2.74 10.49 9.44
N GLY A 119 2.54 9.99 10.66
CA GLY A 119 3.00 8.66 11.07
C GLY A 119 2.43 7.51 10.24
N SER A 120 3.03 6.32 10.38
CA SER A 120 2.55 5.11 9.70
C SER A 120 1.24 4.57 10.27
N TYR A 121 0.43 3.96 9.42
CA TYR A 121 -0.83 3.33 9.82
C TYR A 121 -0.57 2.08 10.69
N GLU A 122 -0.97 2.15 11.96
CA GLU A 122 -0.99 1.00 12.87
C GLU A 122 -2.41 0.47 13.04
N GLU A 123 -2.67 -0.71 12.47
CA GLU A 123 -3.99 -1.34 12.49
C GLU A 123 -4.53 -1.61 13.91
N SER A 124 -3.65 -1.94 14.87
CA SER A 124 -4.03 -2.20 16.26
C SER A 124 -4.55 -0.95 16.97
N LYS A 125 -3.80 0.17 16.87
CA LYS A 125 -4.18 1.47 17.45
C LYS A 125 -5.46 1.97 16.81
N PHE A 126 -5.54 1.94 15.47
CA PHE A 126 -6.74 2.35 14.74
C PHE A 126 -7.98 1.58 15.23
N LYS A 127 -7.90 0.25 15.30
CA LYS A 127 -9.02 -0.57 15.79
C LYS A 127 -9.39 -0.29 17.24
N ALA A 128 -8.41 0.00 18.09
CA ALA A 128 -8.68 0.38 19.47
C ALA A 128 -9.42 1.72 19.54
N SER A 129 -8.98 2.73 18.78
CA SER A 129 -9.61 4.05 18.72
C SER A 129 -11.02 4.01 18.15
N TYR A 130 -11.28 3.18 17.13
CA TYR A 130 -12.58 3.07 16.45
C TYR A 130 -13.42 1.88 16.92
N LYS A 131 -13.10 1.30 18.08
CA LYS A 131 -13.81 0.15 18.65
C LYS A 131 -15.31 0.41 18.86
N PHE A 132 -15.67 1.64 19.23
CA PHE A 132 -17.05 2.06 19.49
C PHE A 132 -17.98 1.90 18.27
N LEU A 133 -17.44 1.92 17.04
CA LEU A 133 -18.23 1.71 15.83
C LEU A 133 -18.88 0.31 15.83
N TYR A 134 -18.11 -0.70 16.20
CA TYR A 134 -18.55 -2.09 16.19
C TYR A 134 -19.30 -2.49 17.47
N ASP A 135 -18.91 -1.90 18.61
CA ASP A 135 -19.45 -2.30 19.90
C ASP A 135 -20.76 -1.56 20.24
N GLU A 136 -20.90 -0.31 19.79
CA GLU A 136 -22.02 0.57 20.18
C GLU A 136 -22.84 1.06 18.98
N GLN A 137 -22.20 1.72 18.00
CA GLN A 137 -22.91 2.43 16.93
C GLN A 137 -23.63 1.47 15.97
N LEU A 138 -22.91 0.51 15.37
CA LEU A 138 -23.50 -0.45 14.43
C LEU A 138 -24.65 -1.27 15.05
N PRO A 139 -24.53 -1.83 16.28
CA PRO A 139 -25.64 -2.49 16.93
C PRO A 139 -26.84 -1.56 17.22
N ALA A 140 -26.60 -0.30 17.57
CA ALA A 140 -27.65 0.69 17.79
C ALA A 140 -28.37 1.06 16.48
N GLU A 141 -27.61 1.28 15.40
CA GLU A 141 -28.14 1.52 14.06
C GLU A 141 -28.98 0.34 13.58
N ARG A 142 -28.49 -0.90 13.75
CA ARG A 142 -29.25 -2.12 13.44
C ARG A 142 -30.62 -2.13 14.13
N LYS A 143 -30.67 -1.80 15.43
CA LYS A 143 -31.93 -1.75 16.19
C LYS A 143 -32.86 -0.64 15.67
N ARG A 144 -32.32 0.54 15.35
CA ARG A 144 -33.10 1.64 14.75
C ARG A 144 -33.71 1.24 13.41
N LEU A 145 -32.93 0.59 12.54
CA LEU A 145 -33.38 0.12 11.24
C LEU A 145 -34.45 -0.98 11.37
N GLN A 146 -34.33 -1.86 12.35
CA GLN A 146 -35.38 -2.86 12.65
C GLN A 146 -36.69 -2.18 13.05
N ILE A 147 -36.64 -1.12 13.87
CA ILE A 147 -37.84 -0.36 14.23
C ILE A 147 -38.45 0.34 13.00
N LEU A 148 -37.62 0.89 12.12
CA LEU A 148 -38.08 1.50 10.87
C LEU A 148 -38.72 0.45 9.94
N LEU A 149 -38.11 -0.73 9.83
CA LEU A 149 -38.61 -1.83 9.01
C LEU A 149 -40.02 -2.27 9.42
N GLN A 150 -40.35 -2.22 10.72
CA GLN A 150 -41.69 -2.57 11.21
C GLN A 150 -42.74 -1.48 10.93
N LYS A 151 -42.31 -0.23 10.72
CA LYS A 151 -43.20 0.91 10.46
C LYS A 151 -43.44 1.14 8.97
N GLU A 152 -42.42 0.81 8.16
CA GLU A 152 -42.41 1.07 6.75
C GLU A 152 -43.40 0.16 6.00
N LYS A 153 -44.07 0.71 4.99
CA LYS A 153 -45.07 -0.01 4.19
C LYS A 153 -44.69 -0.15 2.72
N SER A 154 -43.75 0.67 2.25
CA SER A 154 -43.27 0.61 0.87
C SER A 154 -42.31 -0.56 0.68
N ASP A 155 -42.62 -1.45 -0.26
CA ASP A 155 -41.80 -2.63 -0.56
C ASP A 155 -40.35 -2.26 -0.95
N ALA A 156 -40.17 -1.17 -1.69
CA ALA A 156 -38.86 -0.69 -2.10
C ALA A 156 -38.02 -0.22 -0.89
N ALA A 157 -38.64 0.53 0.02
CA ALA A 157 -37.98 0.99 1.24
C ALA A 157 -37.66 -0.17 2.20
N ILE A 158 -38.58 -1.15 2.31
CA ILE A 158 -38.37 -2.39 3.07
C ILE A 158 -37.15 -3.16 2.55
N ALA A 159 -37.00 -3.27 1.22
CA ALA A 159 -35.86 -3.96 0.61
C ALA A 159 -34.52 -3.26 0.93
N GLU A 160 -34.46 -1.93 0.85
CA GLU A 160 -33.25 -1.17 1.19
C GLU A 160 -32.91 -1.27 2.69
N LEU A 161 -33.92 -1.21 3.57
CA LEU A 161 -33.72 -1.39 5.02
C LEU A 161 -33.16 -2.79 5.34
N LYS A 162 -33.72 -3.85 4.74
CA LYS A 162 -33.22 -5.23 4.90
C LYS A 162 -31.79 -5.36 4.40
N LYS A 163 -31.50 -4.81 3.22
CA LYS A 163 -30.14 -4.78 2.65
C LYS A 163 -29.16 -4.09 3.60
N HIS A 164 -29.54 -2.95 4.18
CA HIS A 164 -28.68 -2.24 5.11
C HIS A 164 -28.45 -3.02 6.42
N ILE A 165 -29.49 -3.65 6.99
CA ILE A 165 -29.35 -4.54 8.15
C ILE A 165 -28.40 -5.71 7.83
N SER A 166 -28.56 -6.36 6.68
CA SER A 166 -27.67 -7.46 6.27
C SER A 166 -26.22 -7.03 6.10
N TRP A 167 -25.98 -5.79 5.64
CA TRP A 167 -24.65 -5.21 5.55
C TRP A 167 -24.04 -5.00 6.95
N ILE A 168 -24.81 -4.47 7.90
CA ILE A 168 -24.36 -4.33 9.30
C ILE A 168 -24.05 -5.70 9.90
N ASP A 169 -24.92 -6.69 9.70
CA ASP A 169 -24.74 -8.05 10.21
C ASP A 169 -23.51 -8.73 9.58
N LYS A 170 -23.15 -8.40 8.34
CA LYS A 170 -21.91 -8.84 7.72
C LYS A 170 -20.69 -8.19 8.39
N GLN A 171 -20.71 -6.86 8.57
CA GLN A 171 -19.61 -6.12 9.21
C GLN A 171 -19.33 -6.64 10.63
N LEU A 172 -20.38 -6.85 11.43
CA LEU A 172 -20.25 -7.38 12.80
C LEU A 172 -19.68 -8.80 12.81
N ARG A 173 -20.14 -9.70 11.92
CA ARG A 173 -19.61 -11.06 11.81
C ARG A 173 -18.14 -11.07 11.39
N ASP A 174 -17.78 -10.27 10.40
CA ASP A 174 -16.40 -10.18 9.90
C ASP A 174 -15.46 -9.68 11.00
N GLU A 175 -15.87 -8.65 11.76
CA GLU A 175 -15.09 -8.12 12.88
C GLU A 175 -14.96 -9.15 14.02
N GLN A 176 -16.03 -9.86 14.37
CA GLN A 176 -15.98 -10.94 15.37
C GLN A 176 -15.00 -12.04 14.97
N LEU A 177 -14.99 -12.45 13.70
CA LEU A 177 -14.06 -13.46 13.20
C LEU A 177 -12.61 -12.97 13.28
N ARG A 178 -12.35 -11.71 12.90
CA ARG A 178 -11.04 -11.08 13.00
C ARG A 178 -10.56 -11.00 14.45
N ARG A 179 -11.42 -10.60 15.39
CA ARG A 179 -11.12 -10.56 16.83
C ARG A 179 -10.76 -11.94 17.37
N LYS A 180 -11.55 -12.97 17.04
CA LYS A 180 -11.27 -14.37 17.44
C LYS A 180 -9.92 -14.83 16.92
N HIS A 181 -9.61 -14.60 15.65
CA HIS A 181 -8.31 -14.96 15.06
C HIS A 181 -7.16 -14.20 15.75
N SER A 182 -7.29 -12.89 15.94
CA SER A 182 -6.28 -12.09 16.64
C SER A 182 -6.06 -12.57 18.08
N GLN A 183 -7.12 -12.90 18.81
CA GLN A 183 -7.05 -13.41 20.18
C GLN A 183 -6.27 -14.72 20.24
N LYS A 184 -6.59 -15.70 19.37
CA LYS A 184 -5.85 -16.97 19.27
C LYS A 184 -4.36 -16.73 19.01
N LEU A 185 -4.02 -15.84 18.08
CA LEU A 185 -2.61 -15.49 17.83
C LEU A 185 -1.93 -14.87 19.05
N THR A 186 -2.63 -13.99 19.79
CA THR A 186 -2.07 -13.41 21.02
C THR A 186 -1.89 -14.44 22.11
N GLU A 187 -2.81 -15.40 22.24
CA GLU A 187 -2.74 -16.51 23.19
C GLU A 187 -1.57 -17.44 22.88
N LEU A 188 -1.39 -17.84 21.61
CA LEU A 188 -0.24 -18.64 21.17
C LEU A 188 1.08 -17.93 21.49
N LYS A 189 1.19 -16.63 21.19
CA LYS A 189 2.37 -15.82 21.55
C LYS A 189 2.58 -15.75 23.05
N ARG A 190 1.52 -15.66 23.86
CA ARG A 190 1.59 -15.64 25.32
C ARG A 190 2.11 -16.98 25.86
N MET A 191 1.54 -18.09 25.40
CA MET A 191 1.97 -19.44 25.78
C MET A 191 3.43 -19.69 25.43
N GLU A 192 3.87 -19.25 24.26
CA GLU A 192 5.26 -19.38 23.83
C GLU A 192 6.20 -18.55 24.73
N LYS A 193 5.83 -17.30 25.04
CA LYS A 193 6.61 -16.47 25.98
C LYS A 193 6.75 -17.14 27.35
N GLU A 194 5.69 -17.78 27.85
CA GLU A 194 5.73 -18.53 29.12
C GLU A 194 6.61 -19.77 29.03
N ALA A 195 6.58 -20.50 27.90
CA ALA A 195 7.45 -21.63 27.64
C ALA A 195 8.93 -21.22 27.61
N VAL A 196 9.24 -20.11 26.95
CA VAL A 196 10.58 -19.52 26.90
C VAL A 196 11.04 -19.09 28.29
N LYS A 197 10.17 -18.46 29.07
CA LYS A 197 10.46 -18.09 30.46
C LYS A 197 10.80 -19.31 31.33
N LYS A 198 10.23 -20.49 31.03
CA LYS A 198 10.54 -21.77 31.68
C LYS A 198 11.83 -22.42 31.17
N GLY A 199 12.54 -21.81 30.20
CA GLY A 199 13.80 -22.30 29.65
C GLY A 199 13.67 -23.10 28.35
N LYS A 200 12.48 -23.19 27.75
CA LYS A 200 12.36 -23.75 26.39
C LYS A 200 12.95 -22.77 25.37
N ARG A 201 13.44 -23.30 24.25
CA ARG A 201 13.93 -22.46 23.15
C ARG A 201 12.73 -21.77 22.47
N PRO A 202 12.82 -20.46 22.14
CA PRO A 202 11.75 -19.76 21.44
C PRO A 202 11.38 -20.46 20.13
N PHE A 203 10.11 -20.81 20.00
CA PHE A 203 9.55 -21.48 18.84
C PHE A 203 8.37 -20.70 18.25
N TYR A 204 8.47 -20.33 16.98
CA TYR A 204 7.41 -19.62 16.27
C TYR A 204 6.66 -20.62 15.39
N ILE A 205 5.40 -20.90 15.76
CA ILE A 205 4.52 -21.80 15.00
C ILE A 205 4.38 -21.28 13.57
N LYS A 206 4.50 -22.19 12.60
CA LYS A 206 4.37 -21.84 11.18
C LYS A 206 2.94 -21.42 10.86
N LYS A 207 2.77 -20.50 9.90
CA LYS A 207 1.44 -20.05 9.42
C LYS A 207 0.55 -21.22 8.97
N SER A 208 1.12 -22.24 8.35
CA SER A 208 0.40 -23.43 7.90
C SER A 208 -0.13 -24.30 9.06
N GLU A 209 0.60 -24.36 10.18
CA GLU A 209 0.19 -25.09 11.38
C GLU A 209 -0.96 -24.36 12.09
N ILE A 210 -0.90 -23.03 12.16
CA ILE A 210 -2.00 -22.20 12.68
C ILE A 210 -3.28 -22.45 11.86
N ARG A 211 -3.18 -22.43 10.52
CA ARG A 211 -4.34 -22.73 9.65
C ARG A 211 -4.91 -24.13 9.87
N LYS A 212 -4.05 -25.14 10.11
CA LYS A 212 -4.50 -26.51 10.42
C LYS A 212 -5.26 -26.57 11.75
N GLN A 213 -4.78 -25.86 12.77
CA GLN A 213 -5.45 -25.75 14.06
C GLN A 213 -6.84 -25.10 13.91
N GLU A 214 -6.91 -23.98 13.20
CA GLU A 214 -8.19 -23.29 12.93
C GLU A 214 -9.17 -24.15 12.13
N LEU A 215 -8.68 -24.91 11.15
CA LEU A 215 -9.51 -25.83 10.37
C LEU A 215 -10.05 -26.96 11.26
N ALA A 216 -9.23 -27.50 12.15
CA ALA A 216 -9.65 -28.53 13.11
C ALA A 216 -10.70 -28.01 14.10
N GLU A 217 -10.56 -26.77 14.58
CA GLU A 217 -11.57 -26.12 15.42
C GLU A 217 -12.89 -25.89 14.68
N LYS A 218 -12.83 -25.33 13.46
CA LYS A 218 -14.00 -25.15 12.60
C LYS A 218 -14.71 -26.47 12.30
N PHE A 219 -13.96 -27.56 12.12
CA PHE A 219 -14.52 -28.90 11.95
C PHE A 219 -15.28 -29.36 13.20
N LYS A 220 -14.71 -29.17 14.39
CA LYS A 220 -15.37 -29.50 15.67
C LYS A 220 -16.65 -28.68 15.87
N GLU A 221 -16.60 -27.37 15.60
CA GLU A 221 -17.77 -26.49 15.67
C GLU A 221 -18.90 -26.96 14.73
N LEU A 222 -18.57 -27.26 13.46
CA LEU A 222 -19.55 -27.75 12.47
C LEU A 222 -20.10 -29.13 12.79
N LYS A 223 -19.27 -30.01 13.36
CA LYS A 223 -19.69 -31.34 13.82
C LYS A 223 -20.66 -31.21 14.99
N GLY A 224 -20.36 -30.34 15.96
CA GLY A 224 -21.25 -30.05 17.09
C GLY A 224 -22.57 -29.40 16.66
N SER A 225 -22.54 -28.55 15.62
CA SER A 225 -23.76 -27.92 15.10
C SER A 225 -24.57 -28.79 14.12
N GLY A 226 -24.10 -30.00 13.78
CA GLY A 226 -24.73 -30.88 12.79
C GLY A 226 -24.67 -30.37 11.33
N LYS A 227 -23.91 -29.30 11.05
CA LYS A 227 -23.85 -28.66 9.71
C LYS A 227 -22.66 -29.16 8.87
N LEU A 228 -21.93 -30.16 9.35
CA LEU A 228 -20.71 -30.66 8.74
C LEU A 228 -20.95 -31.24 7.34
N GLU A 229 -21.93 -32.12 7.18
CA GLU A 229 -22.25 -32.76 5.89
C GLU A 229 -22.60 -31.73 4.81
N ALA A 230 -23.45 -30.75 5.15
CA ALA A 230 -23.82 -29.67 4.23
C ALA A 230 -22.60 -28.82 3.84
N PHE A 231 -21.69 -28.54 4.78
CA PHE A 231 -20.46 -27.82 4.51
C PHE A 231 -19.53 -28.61 3.58
N LEU A 232 -19.34 -29.91 3.83
CA LEU A 232 -18.55 -30.78 2.98
C LEU A 232 -19.15 -30.89 1.58
N ALA A 233 -20.45 -31.12 1.45
CA ALA A 233 -21.14 -31.16 0.16
C ALA A 233 -20.96 -29.85 -0.64
N LYS A 234 -21.06 -28.69 0.02
CA LYS A 234 -20.81 -27.38 -0.60
C LYS A 234 -19.36 -27.22 -1.04
N ARG A 235 -18.40 -27.69 -0.23
CA ARG A 235 -16.97 -27.69 -0.56
C ARG A 235 -16.65 -28.62 -1.73
N HIS A 236 -17.18 -29.84 -1.73
CA HIS A 236 -17.04 -30.80 -2.83
C HIS A 236 -17.62 -30.24 -4.14
N ARG A 237 -18.81 -29.62 -4.11
CA ARG A 237 -19.40 -28.97 -5.29
C ARG A 237 -18.52 -27.85 -5.84
N ARG A 238 -17.95 -27.01 -4.98
CA ARG A 238 -17.04 -25.92 -5.40
C ARG A 238 -15.74 -26.46 -6.00
N ASN A 239 -15.16 -27.50 -5.39
CA ASN A 239 -13.95 -28.13 -5.90
C ASN A 239 -14.21 -28.80 -7.26
N ALA A 240 -15.28 -29.59 -7.38
CA ALA A 240 -15.67 -30.21 -8.64
C ALA A 240 -15.91 -29.17 -9.75
N ALA A 241 -16.50 -28.01 -9.44
CA ALA A 241 -16.66 -26.93 -10.40
C ALA A 241 -15.32 -26.29 -10.84
N LYS A 242 -14.34 -26.19 -9.93
CA LYS A 242 -12.98 -25.74 -10.27
C LYS A 242 -12.27 -26.77 -11.14
N ASP A 243 -12.37 -28.05 -10.81
CA ASP A 243 -11.76 -29.13 -11.58
C ASP A 243 -12.38 -29.21 -12.98
N HIS A 244 -13.70 -29.00 -13.09
CA HIS A 244 -14.42 -28.93 -14.36
C HIS A 244 -14.00 -27.75 -15.24
N ARG A 245 -13.44 -26.67 -14.68
CA ARG A 245 -12.89 -25.54 -15.47
C ARG A 245 -11.71 -25.98 -16.34
N PHE A 246 -10.92 -26.94 -15.87
CA PHE A 246 -9.72 -27.43 -16.56
C PHE A 246 -9.95 -28.77 -17.27
N MET A 247 -11.17 -29.30 -17.22
CA MET A 247 -11.53 -30.49 -17.96
C MET A 247 -11.88 -30.13 -19.42
N PRO A 248 -11.33 -30.83 -20.42
CA PRO A 248 -11.67 -30.61 -21.81
C PRO A 248 -13.15 -30.94 -22.04
N TYR A 249 -13.88 -30.04 -22.69
CA TYR A 249 -15.26 -30.29 -23.08
C TYR A 249 -15.34 -31.49 -24.03
N ARG A 250 -16.28 -32.41 -23.80
CA ARG A 250 -16.57 -33.45 -24.78
C ARG A 250 -17.04 -32.80 -26.08
N ARG A 251 -16.36 -33.13 -27.18
CA ARG A 251 -16.75 -32.75 -28.53
C ARG A 251 -18.15 -33.33 -28.80
N SER A 252 -19.12 -32.48 -29.14
CA SER A 252 -20.46 -32.93 -29.53
C SER A 252 -20.34 -33.77 -30.81
N GLN A 253 -20.69 -35.05 -30.74
CA GLN A 253 -20.90 -35.89 -31.91
C GLN A 253 -22.23 -35.43 -32.54
N THR A 254 -22.15 -34.50 -33.49
CA THR A 254 -23.29 -34.16 -34.34
C THR A 254 -23.36 -35.22 -35.45
N SER A 255 -24.35 -36.11 -35.38
CA SER A 255 -24.72 -37.03 -36.47
C SER A 255 -25.81 -36.42 -37.35
#